data_AF-A0A2V8BJA3-F1
#
_entry.id   AF-A0A2V8BJA3-F1
#
_cell.length_a   1.000
_cell.length_b   1.000
_cell.length_c   1.000
_cell.angle_alpha   90.00
_cell.angle_beta   90.00
_cell.angle_gamma   90.00
#
_symmetry.space_group_name_H-M   'P 1'
#
loop_
_entity.id
_entity.type
_entity.pdbx_description
1 polymer ?
#
loop_
_entity_poly.entity_id
_entity_poly.type
_entity_poly.pdbx_seq_one_letter_code
_entity_poly.pdbx_strand_id
1 'polypeptide(L)'
;MNTFLAQLLTHGLAAVSAASLIESLGAPVPALPVLLLAGSLAAEYRLPTAPLVLGSALGFWVGDLVWYAFGWSQGRRVLGLLCGLSLNPDACVGRAERRFRRRPAITVAAAKFIPGFSVMVPPLAGILRMAPIRFLTIDAAASIAWSAGAVMAGVVYGRRVLPHVVRAQRAVAMLGGAAVVGFIAWKLYERRWLVRHYSVARVEVDELRGLLASKAPEILVIDLRSEQAFDRSALMIPGARRIPPGAFESHIDTLPADKEIILYCT
;
A
#
# COMPACT_ATOMS: atom_id res chain seq x y z
N MET A 1 -48.64 -4.38 3.73
CA MET A 1 -47.68 -3.39 4.29
C MET A 1 -46.37 -4.04 4.75
N ASN A 2 -46.41 -5.21 5.42
CA ASN A 2 -45.20 -5.89 5.92
C ASN A 2 -44.28 -6.46 4.83
N THR A 3 -44.81 -6.93 3.70
CA THR A 3 -44.01 -7.46 2.58
C THR A 3 -43.17 -6.40 1.88
N PHE A 4 -43.73 -5.21 1.64
CA PHE A 4 -43.01 -4.08 1.04
C PHE A 4 -41.85 -3.60 1.93
N LEU A 5 -42.09 -3.47 3.25
CA LEU A 5 -41.04 -3.09 4.21
C LEU A 5 -39.95 -4.17 4.31
N ALA A 6 -40.31 -5.45 4.28
CA ALA A 6 -39.35 -6.55 4.25
C ALA A 6 -38.50 -6.55 2.95
N GLN A 7 -39.11 -6.26 1.81
CA GLN A 7 -38.41 -6.11 0.53
C GLN A 7 -37.48 -4.90 0.55
N LEU A 8 -37.93 -3.76 1.07
CA LEU A 8 -37.13 -2.55 1.20
C LEU A 8 -35.92 -2.77 2.12
N LEU A 9 -36.12 -3.47 3.24
CA LEU A 9 -35.05 -3.82 4.18
C LEU A 9 -34.04 -4.79 3.59
N THR A 10 -34.49 -5.83 2.89
CA THR A 10 -33.60 -6.81 2.26
C THR A 10 -32.77 -6.21 1.14
N HIS A 11 -33.39 -5.41 0.26
CA HIS A 11 -32.68 -4.73 -0.82
C HIS A 11 -31.77 -3.62 -0.29
N GLY A 12 -32.20 -2.88 0.73
CA GLY A 12 -31.38 -1.86 1.40
C GLY A 12 -30.16 -2.46 2.10
N LEU A 13 -30.35 -3.58 2.81
CA LEU A 13 -29.27 -4.31 3.45
C LEU A 13 -28.28 -4.87 2.41
N ALA A 14 -28.79 -5.52 1.37
CA ALA A 14 -27.96 -6.05 0.29
C ALA A 14 -27.15 -4.95 -0.41
N ALA A 15 -27.77 -3.80 -0.70
CA ALA A 15 -27.10 -2.66 -1.32
C ALA A 15 -25.99 -2.09 -0.44
N VAL A 16 -26.24 -1.91 0.86
CA VAL A 16 -25.24 -1.39 1.81
C VAL A 16 -24.07 -2.37 1.99
N SER A 17 -24.35 -3.66 2.16
CA SER A 17 -23.32 -4.70 2.28
C SER A 17 -22.49 -4.82 1.01
N ALA A 18 -23.14 -4.81 -0.17
CA ALA A 18 -22.45 -4.89 -1.46
C ALA A 18 -21.60 -3.65 -1.73
N ALA A 19 -22.12 -2.45 -1.49
CA ALA A 19 -21.35 -1.21 -1.66
C ALA A 19 -20.09 -1.21 -0.77
N SER A 20 -20.23 -1.62 0.49
CA SER A 20 -19.13 -1.68 1.46
C SER A 20 -18.08 -2.72 1.06
N LEU A 21 -18.51 -3.90 0.60
CA LEU A 21 -17.62 -4.94 0.08
C LEU A 21 -16.86 -4.47 -1.17
N ILE A 22 -17.57 -3.87 -2.12
CA ILE A 22 -16.99 -3.37 -3.38
C ILE A 22 -15.96 -2.27 -3.08
N GLU A 23 -16.26 -1.35 -2.15
CA GLU A 23 -15.32 -0.32 -1.70
C GLU A 23 -14.07 -0.94 -1.05
N SER A 24 -14.23 -1.89 -0.11
CA SER A 24 -13.10 -2.56 0.55
C SER A 24 -12.21 -3.34 -0.43
N LEU A 25 -12.79 -3.89 -1.50
CA LEU A 25 -12.03 -4.54 -2.57
C LEU A 25 -11.26 -3.55 -3.47
N GLY A 26 -11.40 -2.23 -3.23
CA GLY A 26 -10.66 -1.18 -3.92
C GLY A 26 -11.34 -0.67 -5.19
N ALA A 27 -12.58 -1.07 -5.46
CA ALA A 27 -13.33 -0.51 -6.57
C ALA A 27 -13.82 0.90 -6.23
N PRO A 28 -13.93 1.81 -7.22
CA PRO A 28 -14.29 3.22 -7.01
C PRO A 28 -15.80 3.41 -6.76
N VAL A 29 -16.40 2.55 -5.93
CA VAL A 29 -17.79 2.70 -5.49
C VAL A 29 -17.76 3.26 -4.07
N PRO A 30 -18.23 4.48 -3.86
CA PRO A 30 -18.24 5.09 -2.53
C PRO A 30 -19.40 4.52 -1.69
N ALA A 31 -19.12 3.82 -0.59
CA ALA A 31 -20.15 3.30 0.30
C ALA A 31 -20.73 4.40 1.21
N LEU A 32 -19.97 5.46 1.52
CA LEU A 32 -20.45 6.56 2.38
C LEU A 32 -21.77 7.20 1.90
N PRO A 33 -21.96 7.57 0.62
CA PRO A 33 -23.23 8.07 0.11
C PRO A 33 -24.38 7.04 0.23
N VAL A 34 -24.09 5.75 0.01
CA VAL A 34 -25.08 4.66 0.13
C VAL A 34 -25.53 4.51 1.58
N LEU A 35 -24.59 4.53 2.53
CA LEU A 35 -24.83 4.46 3.97
C LEU A 35 -25.62 5.67 4.49
N LEU A 36 -25.26 6.88 4.04
CA LEU A 36 -25.98 8.11 4.37
C LEU A 36 -27.43 8.05 3.87
N LEU A 37 -27.62 7.62 2.62
CA LEU A 37 -28.95 7.47 2.04
C LEU A 37 -29.76 6.41 2.80
N ALA A 38 -29.18 5.25 3.08
CA ALA A 38 -29.84 4.17 3.83
C ALA A 38 -30.22 4.62 5.24
N GLY A 39 -29.34 5.33 5.95
CA GLY A 39 -29.64 5.92 7.26
C GLY A 39 -30.78 6.95 7.20
N SER A 40 -30.80 7.80 6.17
CA SER A 40 -31.88 8.79 6.00
C SER A 40 -33.24 8.14 5.76
N LEU A 41 -33.28 7.08 4.94
CA LEU A 41 -34.49 6.30 4.69
C LEU A 41 -34.92 5.53 5.94
N ALA A 42 -33.98 5.00 6.71
CA ALA A 42 -34.30 4.33 7.96
C ALA A 42 -34.97 5.29 8.96
N ALA A 43 -34.52 6.54 9.02
CA ALA A 43 -35.17 7.58 9.83
C ALA A 43 -36.58 7.92 9.33
N GLU A 44 -36.74 8.10 8.02
CA GLU A 44 -38.03 8.44 7.38
C GLU A 44 -39.10 7.36 7.58
N TYR A 45 -38.74 6.09 7.39
CA TYR A 45 -39.64 4.95 7.50
C TYR A 45 -39.62 4.26 8.88
N ARG A 46 -38.94 4.84 9.87
CA ARG A 46 -38.76 4.29 11.23
C ARG A 46 -38.25 2.84 11.25
N LEU A 47 -37.33 2.53 10.34
CA LEU A 47 -36.71 1.22 10.24
C LEU A 47 -35.56 1.06 11.24
N PRO A 48 -35.29 -0.15 11.74
CA PRO A 48 -34.14 -0.40 12.59
C PRO A 48 -32.83 -0.16 11.81
N THR A 49 -31.90 0.58 12.40
CA THR A 49 -30.61 0.91 11.81
C THR A 49 -29.53 -0.15 12.07
N ALA A 50 -29.70 -0.96 13.12
CA ALA A 50 -28.74 -2.00 13.50
C ALA A 50 -28.43 -3.00 12.35
N PRO A 51 -29.40 -3.51 11.58
CA PRO A 51 -29.11 -4.37 10.43
C PRO A 51 -28.25 -3.67 9.37
N LEU A 52 -28.48 -2.39 9.09
CA LEU A 52 -27.71 -1.63 8.10
C LEU A 52 -26.24 -1.49 8.53
N VAL A 53 -26.01 -1.19 9.81
CA VAL A 53 -24.67 -1.09 10.39
C VAL A 53 -23.94 -2.44 10.32
N LEU A 54 -24.61 -3.52 10.73
CA LEU A 54 -24.02 -4.87 10.72
C LEU A 54 -23.75 -5.37 9.31
N GLY A 55 -24.67 -5.16 8.36
CA GLY A 55 -24.47 -5.55 6.96
C GLY A 55 -23.29 -4.83 6.31
N SER A 56 -23.21 -3.50 6.51
CA SER A 56 -22.06 -2.69 6.08
C SER A 56 -20.75 -3.20 6.68
N ALA A 57 -20.73 -3.37 8.00
CA ALA A 57 -19.54 -3.82 8.72
C ALA A 57 -19.08 -5.21 8.24
N LEU A 58 -20.01 -6.13 7.96
CA LEU A 58 -19.70 -7.44 7.40
C LEU A 58 -19.12 -7.34 5.98
N GLY A 59 -19.67 -6.48 5.12
CA GLY A 59 -19.14 -6.27 3.77
C GLY A 59 -17.69 -5.78 3.80
N PHE A 60 -17.43 -4.79 4.64
CA PHE A 60 -16.08 -4.28 4.90
C PHE A 60 -15.14 -5.35 5.48
N TRP A 61 -15.59 -6.07 6.51
CA TRP A 61 -14.79 -7.10 7.19
C TRP A 61 -14.40 -8.25 6.26
N VAL A 62 -15.32 -8.68 5.38
CA VAL A 62 -15.04 -9.71 4.37
C VAL A 62 -14.02 -9.21 3.35
N GLY A 63 -14.17 -7.99 2.83
CA GLY A 63 -13.22 -7.43 1.87
C GLY A 63 -11.82 -7.26 2.46
N ASP A 64 -11.73 -6.79 3.71
CA ASP A 64 -10.46 -6.58 4.40
C ASP A 64 -9.80 -7.93 4.75
N LEU A 65 -10.59 -8.95 5.08
CA LEU A 65 -10.10 -10.32 5.26
C LEU A 65 -9.52 -10.90 3.97
N VAL A 66 -10.14 -10.66 2.80
CA VAL A 66 -9.60 -11.10 1.50
C VAL A 66 -8.21 -10.49 1.28
N TRP A 67 -8.06 -9.18 1.50
CA TRP A 67 -6.76 -8.51 1.38
C TRP A 67 -5.74 -8.98 2.39
N TYR A 68 -6.16 -9.19 3.64
CA TYR A 68 -5.30 -9.73 4.69
C TYR A 68 -4.80 -11.14 4.35
N ALA A 69 -5.69 -12.03 3.89
CA ALA A 69 -5.34 -13.39 3.48
C ALA A 69 -4.43 -13.39 2.24
N PHE A 70 -4.67 -12.46 1.30
CA PHE A 70 -3.80 -12.25 0.15
C PHE A 70 -2.39 -11.83 0.58
N GLY A 71 -2.28 -10.87 1.51
CA GLY A 71 -1.01 -10.46 2.10
C GLY A 71 -0.31 -11.58 2.88
N TRP A 72 -1.07 -12.39 3.63
CA TRP A 72 -0.55 -13.50 4.42
C TRP A 72 0.00 -14.64 3.56
N SER A 73 -0.71 -15.01 2.48
CA SER A 73 -0.36 -16.16 1.64
C SER A 73 0.73 -15.85 0.61
N GLN A 74 0.72 -14.66 0.00
CA GLN A 74 1.65 -14.31 -1.09
C GLN A 74 2.87 -13.53 -0.62
N GLY A 75 2.95 -13.14 0.66
CA GLY A 75 4.12 -12.55 1.29
C GLY A 75 4.72 -11.37 0.50
N ARG A 76 6.05 -11.35 0.34
CA ARG A 76 6.79 -10.25 -0.30
C ARG A 76 6.50 -10.06 -1.81
N ARG A 77 5.81 -10.98 -2.50
CA ARG A 77 5.42 -10.79 -3.93
C ARG A 77 4.39 -9.67 -4.10
N VAL A 78 3.48 -9.52 -3.14
CA VAL A 78 2.49 -8.43 -3.12
C VAL A 78 3.19 -7.08 -2.91
N LEU A 79 4.23 -7.05 -2.06
CA LEU A 79 5.13 -5.91 -1.93
C LEU A 79 5.91 -5.63 -3.21
N GLY A 80 6.32 -6.65 -3.96
CA GLY A 80 6.93 -6.47 -5.29
C GLY A 80 5.98 -5.85 -6.31
N LEU A 81 4.68 -6.12 -6.23
CA LEU A 81 3.65 -5.50 -7.08
C LEU A 81 3.29 -4.07 -6.63
N LEU A 82 3.08 -3.86 -5.32
CA LEU A 82 2.73 -2.55 -4.76
C LEU A 82 3.93 -1.58 -4.74
N CYS A 83 5.13 -2.08 -4.45
CA CYS A 83 6.39 -1.32 -4.42
C CYS A 83 7.21 -1.48 -5.71
N GLY A 84 6.74 -2.20 -6.73
CA GLY A 84 7.40 -2.32 -8.03
C GLY A 84 7.44 -1.00 -8.82
N LEU A 85 6.59 -0.04 -8.46
CA LEU A 85 6.65 1.35 -8.91
C LEU A 85 7.64 2.23 -8.11
N SER A 86 8.19 1.73 -7.00
CA SER A 86 9.18 2.46 -6.19
C SER A 86 10.58 2.21 -6.74
N LEU A 87 11.37 3.28 -6.93
CA LEU A 87 12.79 3.20 -7.35
C LEU A 87 13.65 2.32 -6.43
N ASN A 88 13.20 2.09 -5.19
CA ASN A 88 13.89 1.25 -4.23
C ASN A 88 12.84 0.44 -3.44
N PRO A 89 12.46 -0.76 -3.92
CA PRO A 89 11.43 -1.59 -3.30
C PRO A 89 11.78 -1.89 -1.85
N ASP A 90 13.03 -2.23 -1.56
CA ASP A 90 13.50 -2.58 -0.21
C ASP A 90 13.38 -1.41 0.79
N ALA A 91 13.61 -0.18 0.35
CA ALA A 91 13.45 1.02 1.19
C ALA A 91 11.98 1.41 1.44
N CYS A 92 11.09 1.14 0.47
CA CYS A 92 9.64 1.34 0.64
C CYS A 92 9.08 0.35 1.66
N VAL A 93 9.46 -0.92 1.52
CA VAL A 93 9.12 -2.02 2.43
C VAL A 93 9.62 -1.73 3.85
N GLY A 94 10.90 -1.38 4.00
CA GLY A 94 11.49 -1.11 5.30
C GLY A 94 10.84 0.08 6.02
N ARG A 95 10.45 1.14 5.31
CA ARG A 95 9.76 2.29 5.92
C ARG A 95 8.33 1.98 6.34
N ALA A 96 7.56 1.29 5.49
CA ALA A 96 6.20 0.88 5.82
C ALA A 96 6.17 -0.10 7.01
N GLU A 97 7.09 -1.07 7.02
CA GLU A 97 7.24 -2.03 8.12
C GLU A 97 7.61 -1.34 9.44
N ARG A 98 8.59 -0.43 9.44
CA ARG A 98 9.00 0.31 10.64
C ARG A 98 7.86 1.14 11.25
N ARG A 99 7.00 1.75 10.42
CA ARG A 99 5.88 2.56 10.92
C ARG A 99 4.77 1.66 11.50
N PHE A 100 4.44 0.55 10.84
CA PHE A 100 3.41 -0.38 11.30
C PHE A 100 3.81 -1.10 12.60
N ARG A 101 5.07 -1.56 12.71
CA ARG A 101 5.57 -2.28 13.89
C ARG A 101 5.45 -1.49 15.20
N ARG A 102 5.49 -0.15 15.15
CA ARG A 102 5.42 0.69 16.37
C ARG A 102 4.05 0.59 17.05
N ARG A 103 2.96 0.65 16.29
CA ARG A 103 1.58 0.61 16.83
C ARG A 103 0.62 -0.07 15.83
N PRO A 104 0.70 -1.40 15.67
CA PRO A 104 -0.06 -2.13 14.65
C PRO A 104 -1.58 -2.01 14.87
N ALA A 105 -2.03 -2.12 16.13
CA ALA A 105 -3.45 -2.02 16.48
C ALA A 105 -4.07 -0.66 16.13
N ILE A 106 -3.39 0.43 16.49
CA ILE A 106 -3.87 1.78 16.19
C ILE A 106 -3.84 2.03 14.69
N THR A 107 -2.83 1.52 13.99
CA THR A 107 -2.72 1.68 12.54
C THR A 107 -3.90 1.02 11.82
N VAL A 108 -4.28 -0.21 12.21
CA VAL A 108 -5.46 -0.91 11.66
C VAL A 108 -6.73 -0.14 11.98
N ALA A 109 -6.94 0.27 13.23
CA ALA A 109 -8.14 1.01 13.62
C ALA A 109 -8.28 2.36 12.91
N ALA A 110 -7.19 3.12 12.80
CA ALA A 110 -7.18 4.44 12.17
C ALA A 110 -7.30 4.37 10.64
N ALA A 111 -6.84 3.29 10.01
CA ALA A 111 -6.88 3.12 8.56
C ALA A 111 -8.29 3.24 7.98
N LYS A 112 -9.32 2.80 8.73
CA LYS A 112 -10.72 2.85 8.30
C LYS A 112 -11.22 4.28 8.07
N PHE A 113 -10.68 5.24 8.82
CA PHE A 113 -11.13 6.65 8.80
C PHE A 113 -10.35 7.51 7.80
N ILE A 114 -9.28 6.96 7.20
CA ILE A 114 -8.42 7.66 6.25
C ILE A 114 -8.63 7.04 4.87
N PRO A 115 -9.26 7.77 3.91
CA PRO A 115 -9.46 7.26 2.56
C PRO A 115 -8.15 6.78 1.92
N GLY A 116 -8.19 5.61 1.28
CA GLY A 116 -7.03 4.97 0.62
C GLY A 116 -6.09 4.21 1.56
N PHE A 117 -6.03 4.54 2.85
CA PHE A 117 -5.25 3.76 3.83
C PHE A 117 -5.94 2.43 4.17
N SER A 118 -7.28 2.42 4.20
CA SER A 118 -8.09 1.21 4.45
C SER A 118 -7.79 0.07 3.48
N VAL A 119 -7.44 0.34 2.22
CA VAL A 119 -7.10 -0.69 1.22
C VAL A 119 -5.67 -1.23 1.41
N MET A 120 -4.76 -0.39 1.91
CA MET A 120 -3.32 -0.72 2.02
C MET A 120 -2.95 -1.43 3.32
N VAL A 121 -3.69 -1.17 4.40
CA VAL A 121 -3.35 -1.68 5.74
C VAL A 121 -3.66 -3.17 5.95
N PRO A 122 -4.81 -3.73 5.51
CA PRO A 122 -5.07 -5.17 5.60
C PRO A 122 -4.00 -6.06 4.94
N PRO A 123 -3.57 -5.82 3.68
CA PRO A 123 -2.53 -6.65 3.09
C PRO A 123 -1.19 -6.47 3.80
N LEU A 124 -0.85 -5.25 4.26
CA LEU A 124 0.35 -5.01 5.06
C LEU A 124 0.34 -5.77 6.39
N ALA A 125 -0.81 -5.82 7.08
CA ALA A 125 -0.98 -6.60 8.31
C ALA A 125 -0.79 -8.10 8.07
N GLY A 126 -1.27 -8.62 6.93
CA GLY A 126 -1.05 -10.01 6.51
C GLY A 126 0.42 -10.30 6.21
N ILE A 127 1.09 -9.41 5.48
CA ILE A 127 2.52 -9.54 5.12
C ILE A 127 3.42 -9.53 6.35
N LEU A 128 3.11 -8.67 7.33
CA LEU A 128 3.84 -8.57 8.60
C LEU A 128 3.42 -9.63 9.63
N ARG A 129 2.58 -10.60 9.23
CA ARG A 129 2.12 -11.73 10.04
C ARG A 129 1.53 -11.31 11.40
N MET A 130 0.76 -10.23 11.41
CA MET A 130 -0.04 -9.87 12.58
C MET A 130 -1.00 -11.00 12.91
N ALA A 131 -1.16 -11.42 14.18
CA ALA A 131 -2.04 -12.54 14.51
C ALA A 131 -3.47 -12.35 13.94
N PRO A 132 -4.06 -13.33 13.22
CA PRO A 132 -5.34 -13.18 12.52
C PRO A 132 -6.48 -12.71 13.43
N ILE A 133 -6.59 -13.31 14.63
CA ILE A 133 -7.63 -12.96 15.61
C ILE A 133 -7.49 -11.49 16.03
N ARG A 134 -6.26 -11.00 16.22
CA ARG A 134 -6.00 -9.61 16.61
C ARG A 134 -6.36 -8.64 15.48
N PHE A 135 -6.04 -8.98 14.23
CA PHE A 135 -6.43 -8.16 13.08
C PHE A 135 -7.95 -8.12 12.95
N LEU A 136 -8.60 -9.28 12.93
CA LEU A 136 -10.04 -9.41 12.71
C LEU A 136 -10.88 -8.69 13.77
N THR A 137 -10.48 -8.76 15.05
CA THR A 137 -11.20 -8.10 16.14
C THR A 137 -11.11 -6.58 16.08
N ILE A 138 -9.93 -6.05 15.78
CA ILE A 138 -9.71 -4.61 15.66
C ILE A 138 -10.41 -4.07 14.41
N ASP A 139 -10.28 -4.78 13.29
CA ASP A 139 -10.91 -4.39 12.03
C ASP A 139 -12.44 -4.47 12.12
N ALA A 140 -13.00 -5.49 12.77
CA ALA A 140 -14.44 -5.57 13.03
C ALA A 140 -14.92 -4.38 13.85
N ALA A 141 -14.23 -4.03 14.94
CA ALA A 141 -14.58 -2.88 15.77
C ALA A 141 -14.51 -1.56 14.98
N ALA A 142 -13.47 -1.36 14.18
CA ALA A 142 -13.31 -0.18 13.33
C ALA A 142 -14.40 -0.11 12.24
N SER A 143 -14.71 -1.24 11.61
CA SER A 143 -15.75 -1.35 10.57
C SER A 143 -17.15 -1.08 11.13
N ILE A 144 -17.45 -1.56 12.34
CA ILE A 144 -18.69 -1.24 13.05
C ILE A 144 -18.75 0.24 13.40
N ALA A 145 -17.69 0.81 13.98
CA ALA A 145 -17.65 2.21 14.36
C ALA A 145 -17.82 3.15 13.15
N TRP A 146 -17.13 2.85 12.05
CA TRP A 146 -17.26 3.58 10.79
C TRP A 146 -18.68 3.48 10.21
N SER A 147 -19.22 2.26 10.11
CA SER A 147 -20.57 2.02 9.57
C SER A 147 -21.64 2.68 10.42
N ALA A 148 -21.52 2.61 11.75
CA ALA A 148 -22.41 3.27 12.69
C ALA A 148 -22.37 4.79 12.52
N GLY A 149 -21.17 5.38 12.43
CA GLY A 149 -21.01 6.82 12.19
C GLY A 149 -21.66 7.28 10.89
N ALA A 150 -21.44 6.54 9.79
CA ALA A 150 -22.03 6.85 8.49
C ALA A 150 -23.57 6.74 8.49
N VAL A 151 -24.13 5.65 9.05
CA VAL A 151 -25.59 5.46 9.12
C VAL A 151 -26.22 6.51 10.05
N MET A 152 -25.64 6.76 11.22
CA MET A 152 -26.11 7.78 12.17
C MET A 152 -26.07 9.18 11.56
N ALA A 153 -25.01 9.52 10.81
CA ALA A 153 -24.96 10.78 10.09
C ALA A 153 -26.12 10.88 9.06
N GLY A 154 -26.47 9.77 8.40
CA GLY A 154 -27.63 9.70 7.50
C GLY A 154 -28.95 9.93 8.24
N VAL A 155 -29.10 9.37 9.44
CA VAL A 155 -30.28 9.55 10.30
C VAL A 155 -30.44 11.01 10.75
N VAL A 156 -29.35 11.65 11.18
CA VAL A 156 -29.37 13.01 11.76
C VAL A 156 -29.46 14.09 10.69
N TYR A 157 -28.62 14.01 9.66
CA TYR A 157 -28.50 15.08 8.66
C TYR A 157 -29.37 14.85 7.42
N GLY A 158 -29.90 13.63 7.25
CA GLY A 158 -30.80 13.27 6.16
C GLY A 158 -30.19 13.46 4.76
N ARG A 159 -31.06 13.54 3.75
CA ARG A 159 -30.67 13.75 2.34
C ARG A 159 -30.01 15.11 2.06
N ARG A 160 -30.05 16.06 3.00
CA ARG A 160 -29.55 17.44 2.79
C ARG A 160 -28.05 17.49 2.53
N VAL A 161 -27.28 16.64 3.19
CA VAL A 161 -25.80 16.62 3.06
C VAL A 161 -25.32 15.76 1.88
N LEU A 162 -26.17 14.89 1.33
CA LEU A 162 -25.79 13.92 0.31
C LEU A 162 -25.16 14.55 -0.95
N PRO A 163 -25.68 15.65 -1.53
CA PRO A 163 -25.07 16.29 -2.70
C PRO A 163 -23.68 16.86 -2.40
N HIS A 164 -23.49 17.40 -1.20
CA HIS A 164 -22.21 17.96 -0.75
C HIS A 164 -21.17 16.86 -0.54
N VAL A 165 -21.57 15.75 0.11
CA VAL A 165 -20.69 14.58 0.32
C VAL A 165 -20.27 13.95 -1.00
N VAL A 166 -21.22 13.71 -1.92
CA VAL A 166 -20.91 13.14 -3.24
C VAL A 166 -19.96 14.05 -4.03
N ARG A 167 -20.17 15.37 -4.00
CA ARG A 167 -19.28 16.33 -4.67
C ARG A 167 -17.89 16.35 -4.05
N ALA A 168 -17.80 16.42 -2.73
CA ALA A 168 -16.52 16.39 -2.01
C ALA A 168 -15.75 15.10 -2.29
N GLN A 169 -16.44 13.96 -2.27
CA GLN A 169 -15.82 12.66 -2.53
C GLN A 169 -15.31 12.54 -3.97
N ARG A 170 -16.08 13.02 -4.96
CA ARG A 170 -15.62 13.09 -6.35
C ARG A 170 -14.38 13.98 -6.49
N ALA A 171 -14.36 15.14 -5.83
CA ALA A 171 -13.21 16.04 -5.86
C ALA A 171 -11.97 15.38 -5.25
N VAL A 172 -12.10 14.74 -4.08
CA VAL A 172 -11.02 13.99 -3.44
C VAL A 172 -10.53 12.85 -4.34
N ALA A 173 -11.43 12.09 -4.96
CA ALA A 173 -11.06 11.01 -5.88
C ALA A 173 -10.32 11.53 -7.13
N MET A 174 -10.77 12.65 -7.71
CA MET A 174 -10.10 13.28 -8.85
C MET A 174 -8.71 13.82 -8.48
N LEU A 175 -8.59 14.52 -7.35
CA LEU A 175 -7.31 15.05 -6.86
C LEU A 175 -6.34 13.91 -6.51
N GLY A 176 -6.83 12.86 -5.85
CA GLY A 176 -6.05 11.67 -5.54
C GLY A 176 -5.59 10.95 -6.81
N GLY A 177 -6.48 10.76 -7.79
CA GLY A 177 -6.15 10.18 -9.09
C GLY A 177 -5.12 11.02 -9.85
N ALA A 178 -5.28 12.34 -9.89
CA ALA A 178 -4.33 13.26 -10.51
C ALA A 178 -2.96 13.23 -9.81
N ALA A 179 -2.92 13.15 -8.48
CA ALA A 179 -1.69 13.03 -7.71
C ALA A 179 -0.96 11.70 -8.00
N VAL A 180 -1.69 10.59 -8.10
CA VAL A 180 -1.12 9.28 -8.47
C VAL A 180 -0.57 9.33 -9.90
N VAL A 181 -1.33 9.87 -10.86
CA VAL A 181 -0.87 10.03 -12.25
C VAL A 181 0.35 10.93 -12.32
N GLY A 182 0.35 12.06 -11.61
CA GLY A 182 1.47 12.99 -11.54
C GLY A 182 2.71 12.35 -10.91
N PHE A 183 2.54 11.56 -9.83
CA PHE A 183 3.62 10.80 -9.21
C PHE A 183 4.20 9.76 -10.17
N ILE A 184 3.35 8.99 -10.87
CA ILE A 184 3.80 8.01 -11.86
C ILE A 184 4.53 8.71 -13.01
N ALA A 185 3.97 9.81 -13.54
CA ALA A 185 4.58 10.58 -14.62
C ALA A 185 5.94 11.15 -14.22
N TRP A 186 6.04 11.74 -13.02
CA TRP A 186 7.30 12.22 -12.47
C TRP A 186 8.29 11.07 -12.30
N LYS A 187 7.87 9.92 -11.77
CA LYS A 187 8.73 8.75 -11.61
C LYS A 187 9.23 8.19 -12.95
N LEU A 188 8.37 8.14 -13.97
CA LEU A 188 8.76 7.73 -15.32
C LEU A 188 9.71 8.76 -15.96
N TYR A 189 9.49 10.05 -15.73
CA TYR A 189 10.39 11.12 -16.17
C TYR A 189 11.75 11.02 -15.48
N GLU A 190 11.78 10.91 -14.16
CA GLU A 190 13.00 10.75 -13.35
C GLU A 190 13.80 9.53 -13.81
N ARG A 191 13.14 8.39 -14.02
CA ARG A 191 13.78 7.19 -14.55
C ARG A 191 14.39 7.42 -15.94
N ARG A 192 13.65 8.04 -16.86
CA ARG A 192 14.15 8.35 -18.22
C ARG A 192 15.28 9.36 -18.18
N TRP A 193 15.21 10.34 -17.29
CA TRP A 193 16.21 11.38 -17.11
C TRP A 193 17.51 10.79 -16.54
N LEU A 194 17.41 9.98 -15.47
CA LEU A 194 18.54 9.26 -14.87
C LEU A 194 19.24 8.34 -15.88
N VAL A 195 18.48 7.52 -16.60
CA VAL A 195 19.06 6.60 -17.61
C VAL A 195 19.77 7.36 -18.74
N ARG A 196 19.26 8.54 -19.13
CA ARG A 196 19.86 9.37 -20.18
C ARG A 196 21.10 10.13 -19.73
N HIS A 197 21.13 10.61 -18.48
CA HIS A 197 22.23 11.47 -17.98
C HIS A 197 23.29 10.70 -17.20
N TYR A 198 22.94 9.56 -16.60
CA TYR A 198 23.82 8.72 -15.79
C TYR A 198 24.00 7.33 -16.41
N SER A 199 24.01 7.23 -17.75
CA SER A 199 24.61 6.07 -18.40
C SER A 199 26.10 6.09 -18.11
N VAL A 200 26.49 5.54 -16.95
CA VAL A 200 27.89 5.34 -16.59
C VAL A 200 28.53 4.48 -17.68
N ALA A 201 29.74 4.83 -18.08
CA ALA A 201 30.53 4.01 -19.00
C ALA A 201 30.54 2.56 -18.47
N ARG A 202 30.11 1.62 -19.31
CA ARG A 202 30.12 0.21 -18.96
C ARG A 202 31.47 -0.35 -19.38
N VAL A 203 32.17 -0.97 -18.43
CA VAL A 203 33.40 -1.71 -18.69
C VAL A 203 33.01 -3.14 -19.06
N GLU A 204 33.49 -3.63 -20.20
CA GLU A 204 33.26 -5.00 -20.63
C GLU A 204 34.06 -5.99 -19.76
N VAL A 205 33.58 -7.24 -19.67
CA VAL A 205 34.19 -8.24 -18.76
C VAL A 205 35.66 -8.51 -19.13
N ASP A 206 35.98 -8.56 -20.42
CA ASP A 206 37.34 -8.82 -20.87
C ASP A 206 38.29 -7.63 -20.61
N GLU A 207 37.77 -6.41 -20.68
CA GLU A 207 38.50 -5.19 -20.32
C GLU A 207 38.82 -5.17 -18.81
N LEU A 208 37.83 -5.49 -17.97
CA LEU A 208 38.03 -5.61 -16.52
C LEU A 208 39.08 -6.70 -16.17
N ARG A 209 39.05 -7.85 -16.85
CA ARG A 209 40.08 -8.89 -16.66
C ARG A 209 41.47 -8.38 -17.03
N GLY A 210 41.59 -7.63 -18.12
CA GLY A 210 42.85 -7.00 -18.54
C GLY A 210 43.39 -6.04 -17.48
N LEU A 211 42.53 -5.17 -16.95
CA LEU A 211 42.88 -4.22 -15.89
C LEU A 211 43.35 -4.94 -14.61
N LEU A 212 42.62 -5.98 -14.18
CA LEU A 212 43.01 -6.77 -13.01
C LEU A 212 44.34 -7.53 -13.21
N ALA A 213 44.57 -8.06 -14.43
CA ALA A 213 45.81 -8.77 -14.76
C ALA A 213 47.03 -7.85 -14.80
N SER A 214 46.85 -6.59 -15.21
CA SER A 214 47.90 -5.58 -15.24
C SER A 214 48.36 -5.09 -13.86
N LYS A 215 47.66 -5.46 -12.77
CA LYS A 215 47.88 -4.96 -11.40
C LYS A 215 47.92 -3.43 -11.33
N ALA A 216 47.09 -2.74 -12.12
CA ALA A 216 46.96 -1.30 -12.04
C ALA A 216 46.56 -0.90 -10.61
N PRO A 217 47.36 -0.10 -9.88
CA PRO A 217 47.06 0.29 -8.50
C PRO A 217 45.85 1.22 -8.38
N GLU A 218 45.36 1.71 -9.52
CA GLU A 218 44.36 2.77 -9.64
C GLU A 218 42.92 2.28 -9.68
N ILE A 219 42.64 0.96 -9.74
CA ILE A 219 41.26 0.47 -9.78
C ILE A 219 40.76 -0.04 -8.42
N LEU A 220 39.51 0.29 -8.08
CA LEU A 220 38.77 -0.27 -6.94
C LEU A 220 37.48 -0.90 -7.46
N VAL A 221 37.36 -2.23 -7.30
CA VAL A 221 36.14 -2.95 -7.64
C VAL A 221 35.20 -2.98 -6.43
N ILE A 222 33.94 -2.60 -6.60
CA ILE A 222 32.92 -2.64 -5.56
C ILE A 222 31.80 -3.58 -5.97
N ASP A 223 31.52 -4.55 -5.11
CA ASP A 223 30.39 -5.48 -5.24
C ASP A 223 29.15 -4.86 -4.59
N LEU A 224 28.20 -4.45 -5.44
CA LEU A 224 26.91 -3.85 -5.06
C LEU A 224 25.78 -4.89 -5.01
N ARG A 225 26.08 -6.19 -4.95
CA ARG A 225 25.02 -7.20 -4.72
C ARG A 225 24.36 -6.96 -3.35
N SER A 226 23.11 -7.39 -3.22
CA SER A 226 22.39 -7.30 -1.95
C SER A 226 22.98 -8.27 -0.91
N GLU A 227 22.75 -8.00 0.38
CA GLU A 227 23.20 -8.89 1.47
C GLU A 227 22.72 -10.33 1.26
N GLN A 228 21.47 -10.51 0.80
CA GLN A 228 20.91 -11.83 0.47
C GLN A 228 21.66 -12.54 -0.66
N ALA A 229 22.22 -11.79 -1.61
CA ALA A 229 23.01 -12.35 -2.70
C ALA A 229 24.43 -12.73 -2.25
N PHE A 230 25.01 -12.03 -1.26
CA PHE A 230 26.25 -12.44 -0.61
C PHE A 230 26.10 -13.79 0.11
N ASP A 231 24.97 -13.99 0.80
CA ASP A 231 24.70 -15.23 1.53
C ASP A 231 24.48 -16.43 0.61
N ARG A 232 23.91 -16.20 -0.59
CA ARG A 232 23.66 -17.24 -1.59
C ARG A 232 24.92 -17.70 -2.33
N SER A 233 25.91 -16.84 -2.49
CA SER A 233 27.16 -17.18 -3.16
C SER A 233 28.31 -16.31 -2.65
N ALA A 234 29.28 -16.96 -2.03
CA ALA A 234 30.50 -16.32 -1.56
C ALA A 234 31.46 -15.91 -2.70
N LEU A 235 31.22 -16.37 -3.94
CA LEU A 235 32.01 -15.99 -5.10
C LEU A 235 31.90 -14.48 -5.34
N MET A 236 33.05 -13.83 -5.53
CA MET A 236 33.16 -12.42 -5.85
C MET A 236 34.41 -12.19 -6.71
N ILE A 237 34.46 -11.07 -7.41
CA ILE A 237 35.66 -10.68 -8.16
C ILE A 237 36.82 -10.52 -7.17
N PRO A 238 38.00 -11.12 -7.42
CA PRO A 238 39.15 -11.01 -6.52
C PRO A 238 39.50 -9.55 -6.23
N GLY A 239 39.69 -9.21 -4.95
CA GLY A 239 40.00 -7.84 -4.52
C GLY A 239 38.81 -6.88 -4.42
N ALA A 240 37.58 -7.32 -4.76
CA ALA A 240 36.40 -6.48 -4.64
C ALA A 240 36.00 -6.21 -3.18
N ARG A 241 35.56 -4.98 -2.90
CA ARG A 241 34.96 -4.60 -1.61
C ARG A 241 33.44 -4.74 -1.68
N ARG A 242 32.84 -5.44 -0.73
CA ARG A 242 31.38 -5.59 -0.64
C ARG A 242 30.77 -4.37 0.04
N ILE A 243 29.90 -3.67 -0.69
CA ILE A 243 29.14 -2.55 -0.14
C ILE A 243 27.70 -2.71 -0.67
N PRO A 244 26.75 -3.19 0.15
CA PRO A 244 25.39 -3.37 -0.33
C PRO A 244 24.76 -2.02 -0.67
N PRO A 245 23.83 -1.94 -1.64
CA PRO A 245 23.29 -0.67 -2.13
C PRO A 245 22.69 0.23 -1.04
N GLY A 246 22.04 -0.39 -0.04
CA GLY A 246 21.43 0.32 1.08
C GLY A 246 22.42 0.94 2.07
N ALA A 247 23.69 0.51 2.06
CA ALA A 247 24.77 1.06 2.88
C ALA A 247 25.79 1.86 2.05
N PHE A 248 25.57 2.03 0.74
CA PHE A 248 26.54 2.69 -0.13
C PHE A 248 26.74 4.16 0.27
N GLU A 249 25.67 4.90 0.55
CA GLU A 249 25.73 6.32 0.96
C GLU A 249 26.62 6.54 2.18
N SER A 250 26.58 5.66 3.18
CA SER A 250 27.40 5.80 4.39
C SER A 250 28.88 5.47 4.18
N HIS A 251 29.22 4.89 3.03
CA HIS A 251 30.59 4.52 2.68
C HIS A 251 31.21 5.45 1.64
N ILE A 252 30.46 6.40 1.06
CA ILE A 252 30.96 7.32 0.03
C ILE A 252 32.21 8.05 0.51
N ASP A 253 32.19 8.57 1.73
CA ASP A 253 33.32 9.32 2.30
C ASP A 253 34.57 8.46 2.57
N THR A 254 34.42 7.12 2.54
CA THR A 254 35.53 6.17 2.75
C THR A 254 36.14 5.67 1.44
N LEU A 255 35.60 6.08 0.29
CA LEU A 255 36.08 5.65 -1.00
C LEU A 255 37.29 6.53 -1.43
N PRO A 256 38.37 5.92 -1.93
CA PRO A 256 39.53 6.65 -2.43
C PRO A 256 39.14 7.47 -3.67
N ALA A 257 39.41 8.78 -3.64
CA ALA A 257 39.13 9.69 -4.74
C ALA A 257 40.18 9.62 -5.88
N ASP A 258 41.32 9.01 -5.59
CA ASP A 258 42.46 8.80 -6.51
C ASP A 258 42.33 7.53 -7.35
N LYS A 259 41.27 6.75 -7.16
CA LYS A 259 41.05 5.47 -7.86
C LYS A 259 39.83 5.51 -8.76
N GLU A 260 39.94 4.83 -9.89
CA GLU A 260 38.81 4.50 -10.75
C GLU A 260 37.95 3.42 -10.07
N ILE A 261 36.67 3.73 -9.86
CA ILE A 261 35.73 2.87 -9.15
C ILE A 261 34.88 2.10 -10.15
N ILE A 262 35.02 0.77 -10.15
CA ILE A 262 34.24 -0.13 -11.01
C ILE A 262 33.19 -0.82 -10.15
N LEU A 263 31.93 -0.56 -10.46
CA LEU A 263 30.78 -1.10 -9.74
C LEU A 263 30.22 -2.30 -10.50
N TYR A 264 29.96 -3.41 -9.81
CA TYR A 264 29.21 -4.53 -10.39
C TYR A 264 28.07 -4.97 -9.48
N CYS A 265 27.02 -5.49 -10.10
CA CYS A 265 25.90 -6.14 -9.41
C CYS A 265 25.57 -7.47 -10.13
N THR A 266 24.56 -8.19 -9.65
CA THR A 266 23.96 -9.34 -10.37
C THR A 266 23.31 -8.92 -11.68
#